data_AF-A0A1N6MWS5-F1
#
_entry.id   AF-A0A1N6MWS5-F1
#
_cell.length_a   1.000
_cell.length_b   1.000
_cell.length_c   1.000
_cell.angle_alpha   90.00
_cell.angle_beta   90.00
_cell.angle_gamma   90.00
#
_symmetry.space_group_name_H-M   'P 1'
#
loop_
_entity.id
_entity.type
_entity.pdbx_description
1 polymer ?
#
loop_
_entity_poly.entity_id
_entity_poly.type
_entity_poly.pdbx_seq_one_letter_code
_entity_poly.pdbx_strand_id
1 'polypeptide(L)' 'MTKYPSQMQDKFNLRFPEGMRDAVAESAKQNGRSMNSEIIAALEAWLNIKPYQLTESENSVIVSLISRIEKLEAQTSRKK' A
#
# COMPACT_ATOMS: atom_id res chain seq x y z
N MET A 1 -12.08 -16.76 14.43
CA MET A 1 -12.29 -15.45 13.78
C MET A 1 -10.99 -15.05 13.09
N THR A 2 -11.01 -14.88 11.77
CA THR A 2 -9.88 -14.37 10.99
C THR A 2 -9.61 -12.92 11.38
N LYS A 3 -8.37 -12.60 11.77
CA LYS A 3 -7.96 -11.22 12.08
C LYS A 3 -7.89 -10.42 10.80
N TYR A 4 -8.38 -9.17 10.84
CA TYR A 4 -8.21 -8.25 9.71
C TYR A 4 -6.74 -7.83 9.58
N PRO A 5 -6.21 -7.58 8.37
CA PRO A 5 -4.82 -7.14 8.18
C PRO A 5 -4.45 -5.90 9.02
N SER A 6 -5.39 -4.97 9.22
CA SER A 6 -5.21 -3.78 10.07
C SER A 6 -5.00 -4.11 11.55
N GLN A 7 -5.42 -5.29 12.02
CA GLN A 7 -5.23 -5.75 13.39
C GLN A 7 -3.85 -6.40 13.62
N MET A 8 -3.10 -6.65 12.54
CA MET A 8 -1.75 -7.20 12.60
C MET A 8 -0.67 -6.12 12.50
N GLN A 9 -1.05 -4.87 12.22
CA GLN A 9 -0.13 -3.75 12.11
C GLN A 9 0.21 -3.17 13.49
N ASP A 10 1.43 -2.64 13.61
CA ASP A 10 1.89 -1.94 14.80
C ASP A 10 1.05 -0.68 15.04
N LYS A 11 0.79 -0.39 16.32
CA LYS A 11 -0.01 0.75 16.75
C LYS A 11 0.85 1.71 17.55
N PHE A 12 0.81 2.98 17.19
CA PHE A 12 1.52 4.04 17.90
C PHE A 12 0.55 5.09 18.42
N ASN A 13 0.58 5.34 19.73
CA ASN A 13 -0.28 6.35 20.36
C ASN A 13 0.39 7.72 20.28
N LEU A 14 -0.17 8.61 19.46
CA LEU A 14 0.31 9.99 19.30
C LEU A 14 -0.32 10.94 20.32
N ARG A 15 0.48 11.87 20.85
CA ARG A 15 0.02 13.00 21.65
C ARG A 15 0.15 14.26 20.82
N PHE A 16 -0.97 14.77 20.33
CA PHE A 16 -1.00 15.99 19.53
C PHE A 16 -0.97 17.23 20.42
N PRO A 17 -0.13 18.23 20.11
CA PRO A 17 -0.28 19.59 20.61
C PRO A 17 -1.66 20.17 20.24
N GLU A 18 -2.05 21.24 20.93
CA GLU A 18 -3.31 21.95 20.69
C GLU A 18 -3.47 22.32 19.21
N GLY A 19 -4.66 22.09 18.65
CA GLY A 19 -5.00 22.39 17.25
C GLY A 19 -4.37 21.47 16.19
N MET A 20 -3.30 20.72 16.51
CA MET A 20 -2.62 19.88 15.51
C MET A 20 -3.51 18.74 15.00
N ARG A 21 -4.31 18.13 15.88
CA ARG A 21 -5.23 17.06 15.48
C ARG A 21 -6.25 17.52 14.44
N ASP A 22 -6.79 18.73 14.61
CA ASP A 22 -7.79 19.29 13.71
C ASP A 22 -7.16 19.68 12.37
N ALA A 23 -5.93 20.19 12.38
CA ALA A 23 -5.16 20.46 11.16
C ALA A 23 -4.92 19.18 10.34
N VAL A 24 -4.58 18.06 11.00
CA VAL A 24 -4.43 16.76 10.33
C VAL A 24 -5.77 16.24 9.81
N ALA A 25 -6.87 16.44 10.56
CA ALA A 25 -8.21 16.04 10.12
C ALA A 25 -8.63 16.76 8.84
N GLU A 26 -8.38 18.07 8.77
CA GLU A 26 -8.71 18.88 7.59
C GLU A 26 -7.83 18.50 6.39
N SER A 27 -6.52 18.30 6.58
CA SER A 27 -5.62 17.80 5.53
C SER A 27 -6.09 16.45 4.97
N ALA A 28 -6.43 15.50 5.86
CA ALA A 28 -6.93 14.19 5.46
C ALA A 28 -8.21 14.28 4.64
N LYS A 29 -9.14 15.17 5.03
CA LYS A 29 -10.39 15.42 4.29
C LYS A 29 -10.12 16.00 2.90
N GLN A 30 -9.22 16.98 2.79
CA GLN A 30 -8.84 17.57 1.51
C GLN A 30 -8.18 16.55 0.56
N ASN A 31 -7.40 15.61 1.12
CA ASN A 31 -6.73 14.56 0.37
C ASN A 31 -7.58 13.30 0.15
N GLY A 32 -8.83 13.27 0.62
CA GLY A 32 -9.73 12.11 0.48
C GLY A 32 -9.23 10.85 1.22
N ARG A 33 -8.49 11.03 2.31
CA ARG A 33 -7.86 9.96 3.10
C ARG A 33 -8.44 9.90 4.51
N SER A 34 -8.30 8.74 5.15
CA SER A 34 -8.51 8.66 6.60
C SER A 34 -7.39 9.42 7.31
N MET A 35 -7.65 9.93 8.52
CA MET A 35 -6.63 10.59 9.34
C MET A 35 -5.39 9.71 9.55
N ASN A 36 -5.58 8.39 9.76
CA ASN A 36 -4.47 7.45 9.88
C ASN A 36 -3.67 7.35 8.56
N SER A 37 -4.35 7.23 7.43
CA SER A 37 -3.71 7.18 6.10
C SER A 37 -2.93 8.46 5.80
N GLU A 38 -3.42 9.62 6.24
CA GLU A 38 -2.74 10.90 6.07
C GLU A 38 -1.46 10.98 6.92
N ILE A 39 -1.52 10.56 8.18
CA ILE A 39 -0.34 10.49 9.06
C ILE A 39 0.72 9.55 8.47
N ILE A 40 0.30 8.38 7.99
CA ILE A 40 1.22 7.41 7.36
C ILE A 40 1.85 8.01 6.11
N ALA A 41 1.08 8.65 5.23
CA ALA A 41 1.62 9.29 4.02
C ALA A 41 2.61 10.42 4.35
N ALA A 42 2.35 11.20 5.40
CA ALA A 42 3.27 12.23 5.86
C ALA A 42 4.59 11.61 6.39
N LEU A 43 4.50 10.51 7.14
CA LEU A 43 5.67 9.77 7.61
C LEU A 43 6.45 9.12 6.46
N GLU A 44 5.77 8.53 5.49
CA GLU A 44 6.40 7.97 4.28
C GLU A 44 7.17 9.04 3.52
N ALA A 45 6.56 10.21 3.30
CA ALA A 45 7.22 11.33 2.65
C ALA A 45 8.43 11.83 3.46
N TRP A 46 8.29 11.97 4.79
CA TRP A 46 9.37 12.44 5.66
C TRP A 46 10.55 11.46 5.74
N LEU A 47 10.26 10.15 5.81
CA LEU A 47 11.25 9.07 5.79
C LEU A 47 11.81 8.80 4.38
N ASN A 48 11.32 9.51 3.36
CA ASN A 48 11.62 9.25 1.94
C ASN A 48 11.37 7.78 1.55
N ILE A 49 10.34 7.18 2.15
CA ILE A 49 9.82 5.87 1.78
C ILE A 49 9.05 6.09 0.48
N LYS A 50 9.70 5.75 -0.63
CA LYS A 50 9.02 5.68 -1.91
C LYS A 50 8.21 4.39 -1.94
N PRO A 51 6.97 4.41 -2.45
CA PRO A 51 6.31 3.15 -2.79
C PRO A 51 7.28 2.37 -3.68
N TYR A 52 7.39 1.07 -3.45
CA TYR A 52 8.26 0.22 -4.25
C TYR A 52 7.90 0.42 -5.73
N GLN A 53 8.80 1.09 -6.45
CA GLN A 53 8.68 1.35 -7.86
C GLN A 53 9.49 0.27 -8.56
N LEU A 54 8.79 -0.64 -9.22
CA LEU A 54 9.41 -1.63 -10.08
C LEU A 54 10.29 -0.91 -11.10
N THR A 55 11.55 -1.31 -11.14
CA THR A 55 12.45 -0.92 -12.22
C THR A 55 11.91 -1.43 -13.55
N GLU A 56 12.37 -0.83 -14.65
CA GLU A 56 11.97 -1.25 -16.00
C GLU A 56 12.33 -2.72 -16.26
N SER A 57 13.45 -3.20 -15.71
CA SER A 57 13.85 -4.61 -15.76
C SER A 57 12.93 -5.51 -14.95
N GLU A 58 12.58 -5.15 -13.71
CA GLU A 58 11.63 -5.94 -12.90
C GLU A 58 10.24 -6.00 -13.56
N ASN A 59 9.76 -4.89 -14.13
CA ASN A 59 8.51 -4.87 -14.90
C ASN A 59 8.58 -5.80 -16.12
N SER A 60 9.67 -5.75 -16.89
CA SER A 60 9.87 -6.65 -18.03
C SER A 60 9.87 -8.12 -17.60
N VAL A 61 10.48 -8.44 -16.47
CA VAL A 61 10.48 -9.81 -15.92
C VAL A 61 9.06 -10.22 -15.53
N ILE A 62 8.32 -9.38 -14.81
CA ILE A 62 6.94 -9.65 -14.41
C ILE A 62 6.06 -9.92 -15.64
N VAL A 63 6.14 -9.08 -16.68
CA VAL A 63 5.39 -9.28 -17.93
C VAL A 63 5.73 -10.63 -18.56
N SER A 64 7.01 -10.99 -18.61
CA SER A 64 7.45 -12.28 -19.16
C SER A 64 6.93 -13.47 -18.35
N LEU A 65 6.86 -13.34 -17.02
CA LEU A 65 6.36 -14.37 -16.12
C LEU A 65 4.84 -14.53 -16.25
N ILE A 66 4.09 -13.43 -16.34
CA ILE A 66 2.65 -13.45 -16.58
C ILE A 66 2.34 -14.22 -17.87
N SER A 67 3.00 -13.88 -18.98
CA SER A 67 2.79 -14.60 -20.26
C SER A 67 3.16 -16.09 -20.19
N ARG A 68 4.12 -16.48 -19.34
CA ARG A 68 4.46 -17.89 -19.12
C ARG A 68 3.38 -18.62 -18.31
N ILE A 69 2.84 -17.96 -17.28
CA ILE A 69 1.75 -18.50 -16.45
C ILE A 69 0.52 -18.74 -17.32
N GLU A 70 0.09 -17.76 -18.12
CA GLU A 70 -1.06 -17.90 -19.02
C GLU A 70 -0.90 -19.08 -19.99
N LYS A 71 0.29 -19.28 -20.55
CA LYS A 71 0.59 -20.43 -21.42
C LYS A 71 0.48 -21.76 -20.68
N LEU A 72 0.99 -21.84 -19.45
CA LEU A 72 0.92 -23.05 -18.64
C LEU A 72 -0.52 -23.37 -18.23
N GLU A 73 -1.30 -22.36 -17.87
CA GLU A 73 -2.73 -22.50 -17.54
C GLU A 73 -3.52 -23.01 -18.75
N ALA A 74 -3.28 -22.45 -19.94
CA ALA A 74 -3.92 -22.92 -21.18
C ALA A 74 -3.57 -24.38 -21.53
N GLN A 75 -2.32 -24.80 -21.26
CA GLN A 75 -1.89 -26.18 -21.46
C GLN A 75 -2.52 -27.14 -20.44
N THR A 76 -2.76 -26.67 -19.22
CA THR A 76 -3.35 -27.48 -18.14
C THR A 76 -4.87 -27.62 -18.33
N SER A 77 -5.54 -26.58 -18.82
CA SER A 77 -6.98 -26.61 -19.17
C SER A 77 -7.31 -27.48 -20.39
N ARG A 78 -6.34 -27.79 -21.26
CA ARG A 78 -6.51 -28.74 -22.38
C ARG A 78 -6.28 -30.21 -21.99
N LYS A 79 -5.80 -30.48 -20.77
CA LYS A 79 -5.53 -31.85 -20.26
C LYS A 79 -6.61 -32.40 -19.32
N LYS A 80 -7.70 -31.64 -19.09
CA LYS A 80 -8.95 -32.14 -18.51
C LYS A 80 -9.97 -32.34 -19.61
#